data_AF-A0A6L7IPG6-F1
#
_entry.id   AF-A0A6L7IPG6-F1
#
_cell.length_a   1.000
_cell.length_b   1.000
_cell.length_c   1.000
_cell.angle_alpha   90.00
_cell.angle_beta   90.00
_cell.angle_gamma   90.00
#
_symmetry.space_group_name_H-M   'P 1'
#
loop_
_entity.id
_entity.type
_entity.pdbx_description
1 polymer ?
#
loop_
_entity_poly.entity_id
_entity_poly.type
_entity_poly.pdbx_seq_one_letter_code
_entity_poly.pdbx_strand_id
1 'polypeptide(L)'
;MASTNYHAVAEWAEQESILVTWPYEEFVWKDHSQLDVYLNVIEELVPVVKVLIQARGCDHSKILETLGTRGIPTDNVELVDFEPDTVIIKEGDEETFMPCATLAWPRDYGAEVVMNDEGERAVISFNKCMWGVGGATVYHREGAVTECVSRWHAKTVGIETVLFTRLVSEGGDREFNGAGVLLTTEETELTKRNPQYTKEEFEQEMKRPAGIEKILWVPRGTYDDEDCCDGPVPGPDNEPTAFKAGGANCHMDEMARFCDENTIVLGFISDEEAQRYEIARLNKERFDEAYEYLSKQTNLDGKPFNIVRIPVPEVQYYTADFKGKDKDCLLAGYVGRTLETAAKDTEGDITFVASQSYTNFIITNKKVIAQQYWSEGLPDAIKEKDAEALRVLHACFPGREVVGINTYALNILGGGIHCFSRQVPKSLAK
;
A
#
# COMPACT_ATOMS: atom_id res chain seq x y z
N MET A 1 -6.83 24.86 -17.41
CA MET A 1 -7.18 23.78 -18.36
C MET A 1 -8.65 23.43 -18.14
N ALA A 2 -9.38 23.00 -19.17
CA ALA A 2 -10.80 22.62 -19.03
C ALA A 2 -10.96 21.39 -18.11
N SER A 3 -12.06 21.32 -17.36
CA SER A 3 -12.46 20.12 -16.60
C SER A 3 -12.55 18.91 -17.52
N THR A 4 -12.10 17.73 -17.08
CA THR A 4 -12.02 16.53 -17.93
C THR A 4 -13.29 15.66 -17.89
N ASN A 5 -14.30 16.03 -17.08
CA ASN A 5 -15.50 15.24 -16.79
C ASN A 5 -15.25 13.85 -16.17
N TYR A 6 -14.04 13.59 -15.65
CA TYR A 6 -13.71 12.34 -14.97
C TYR A 6 -13.71 12.51 -13.44
N HIS A 7 -14.14 11.46 -12.76
CA HIS A 7 -14.26 11.39 -11.30
C HIS A 7 -13.55 10.17 -10.75
N ALA A 8 -12.92 10.34 -9.58
CA ALA A 8 -12.35 9.26 -8.81
C ALA A 8 -13.41 8.22 -8.45
N VAL A 9 -13.10 6.94 -8.68
CA VAL A 9 -14.00 5.84 -8.36
C VAL A 9 -13.66 5.29 -6.98
N ALA A 10 -14.66 5.17 -6.12
CA ALA A 10 -14.49 4.52 -4.82
C ALA A 10 -14.02 3.06 -4.99
N GLU A 11 -13.16 2.60 -4.09
CA GLU A 11 -12.63 1.23 -4.16
C GLU A 11 -13.72 0.16 -4.01
N TRP A 12 -14.79 0.45 -3.28
CA TRP A 12 -15.93 -0.48 -3.12
C TRP A 12 -16.89 -0.53 -4.32
N ALA A 13 -16.64 0.22 -5.40
CA ALA A 13 -17.37 0.06 -6.65
C ALA A 13 -17.23 -1.36 -7.21
N GLU A 14 -18.08 -1.75 -8.16
CA GLU A 14 -17.90 -3.04 -8.84
C GLU A 14 -16.57 -3.03 -9.62
N GLN A 15 -15.76 -4.07 -9.40
CA GLN A 15 -14.42 -4.20 -9.96
C GLN A 15 -14.41 -5.25 -11.06
N GLU A 16 -13.73 -4.93 -12.16
CA GLU A 16 -13.50 -5.83 -13.30
C GLU A 16 -12.32 -6.75 -13.04
N SER A 17 -11.22 -6.19 -12.54
CA SER A 17 -9.99 -6.93 -12.25
C SER A 17 -9.23 -6.32 -11.08
N ILE A 18 -8.34 -7.12 -10.49
CA ILE A 18 -7.29 -6.64 -9.57
C ILE A 18 -5.94 -7.10 -10.09
N LEU A 19 -4.99 -6.16 -10.17
CA LEU A 19 -3.59 -6.43 -10.39
C LEU A 19 -2.90 -6.75 -9.07
N VAL A 20 -2.22 -7.89 -9.03
CA VAL A 20 -1.27 -8.30 -8.01
C VAL A 20 0.07 -8.59 -8.68
N THR A 21 1.13 -8.80 -7.90
CA THR A 21 2.44 -9.18 -8.45
C THR A 21 2.85 -10.58 -8.00
N TRP A 22 3.73 -11.22 -8.74
CA TRP A 22 4.39 -12.45 -8.33
C TRP A 22 5.77 -12.12 -7.78
N PRO A 23 6.22 -12.73 -6.67
CA PRO A 23 7.54 -12.44 -6.15
C PRO A 23 8.56 -13.06 -7.12
N TYR A 24 9.48 -12.24 -7.64
CA TYR A 24 10.57 -12.74 -8.48
C TYR A 24 11.43 -13.74 -7.70
N GLU A 25 11.61 -13.45 -6.41
CA GLU A 25 12.34 -14.25 -5.43
C GLU A 25 11.52 -14.30 -4.14
N GLU A 26 11.47 -15.48 -3.50
CA GLU A 26 10.66 -15.69 -2.31
C GLU A 26 11.38 -15.21 -1.05
N PHE A 27 10.69 -14.40 -0.24
CA PHE A 27 11.10 -14.10 1.12
C PHE A 27 10.46 -15.06 2.12
N VAL A 28 11.30 -15.68 2.96
CA VAL A 28 10.87 -16.54 4.07
C VAL A 28 11.64 -16.16 5.34
N TRP A 29 10.92 -16.04 6.45
CA TRP A 29 11.51 -15.91 7.78
C TRP A 29 10.75 -16.77 8.78
N LYS A 30 11.45 -17.76 9.37
CA LYS A 30 10.84 -18.79 10.22
C LYS A 30 9.66 -19.43 9.48
N ASP A 31 8.45 -19.33 10.03
CA ASP A 31 7.22 -19.89 9.46
C ASP A 31 6.43 -18.85 8.64
N HIS A 32 7.01 -17.67 8.37
CA HIS A 32 6.39 -16.61 7.57
C HIS A 32 6.95 -16.64 6.14
N SER A 33 6.13 -16.99 5.15
CA SER A 33 6.46 -16.93 3.71
C SER A 33 5.68 -15.82 3.02
N GLN A 34 6.37 -14.98 2.25
CA GLN A 34 5.76 -13.98 1.37
C GLN A 34 4.90 -14.64 0.29
N LEU A 35 5.38 -15.76 -0.28
CA LEU A 35 4.64 -16.47 -1.32
C LEU A 35 3.32 -17.03 -0.78
N ASP A 36 3.31 -17.54 0.46
CA ASP A 36 2.07 -17.98 1.11
C ASP A 36 1.06 -16.83 1.26
N VAL A 37 1.52 -15.62 1.63
CA VAL A 37 0.65 -14.44 1.67
C VAL A 37 0.02 -14.18 0.30
N TYR A 38 0.82 -14.22 -0.77
CA TYR A 38 0.34 -13.93 -2.12
C TYR A 38 -0.67 -14.98 -2.58
N LEU A 39 -0.37 -16.27 -2.35
CA LEU A 39 -1.26 -17.37 -2.69
C LEU A 39 -2.59 -17.27 -1.94
N ASN A 40 -2.56 -16.98 -0.64
CA ASN A 40 -3.77 -16.81 0.16
C ASN A 40 -4.61 -15.62 -0.34
N VAL A 41 -3.99 -14.50 -0.71
CA VAL A 41 -4.70 -13.35 -1.30
C VAL A 41 -5.33 -13.73 -2.65
N ILE A 42 -4.58 -14.40 -3.53
CA ILE A 42 -5.08 -14.82 -4.85
C ILE A 42 -6.25 -15.80 -4.70
N GLU A 43 -6.14 -16.76 -3.78
CA GLU A 43 -7.22 -17.72 -3.45
C GLU A 43 -8.52 -17.01 -3.06
N GLU A 44 -8.42 -15.94 -2.28
CA GLU A 44 -9.58 -15.15 -1.87
C GLU A 44 -10.15 -14.28 -3.01
N LEU A 45 -9.31 -13.79 -3.92
CA LEU A 45 -9.70 -12.91 -5.03
C LEU A 45 -10.34 -13.65 -6.21
N VAL A 46 -9.76 -14.78 -6.64
CA VAL A 46 -10.16 -15.54 -7.85
C VAL A 46 -11.68 -15.82 -7.94
N PRO A 47 -12.38 -16.17 -6.84
CA PRO A 47 -13.82 -16.45 -6.90
C PRO A 47 -14.69 -15.22 -7.16
N VAL A 48 -14.17 -14.00 -6.93
CA VAL A 48 -14.98 -12.77 -6.90
C VAL A 48 -14.54 -11.70 -7.89
N VAL A 49 -13.34 -11.78 -8.45
CA VAL A 49 -12.80 -10.80 -9.41
C VAL A 49 -11.76 -11.46 -10.33
N LYS A 50 -11.57 -10.92 -11.54
CA LYS A 50 -10.46 -11.34 -12.39
C LYS A 50 -9.13 -10.91 -11.75
N VAL A 51 -8.17 -11.82 -11.67
CA VAL A 51 -6.85 -11.54 -11.09
C VAL A 51 -5.83 -11.44 -12.21
N LEU A 52 -5.20 -10.27 -12.34
CA LEU A 52 -4.02 -10.09 -13.18
C LEU A 52 -2.78 -10.28 -12.31
N ILE A 53 -1.94 -11.25 -12.62
CA ILE A 53 -0.69 -11.47 -11.91
C ILE A 53 0.45 -10.93 -12.77
N GLN A 54 1.02 -9.81 -12.35
CA GLN A 54 2.26 -9.31 -12.95
C GLN A 54 3.40 -10.26 -12.60
N ALA A 55 4.11 -10.76 -13.60
CA ALA A 55 5.10 -11.83 -13.41
C ALA A 55 6.40 -11.61 -14.22
N ARG A 56 6.77 -10.35 -14.50
CA ARG A 56 7.93 -10.04 -15.34
C ARG A 56 9.18 -10.73 -14.80
N GLY A 57 9.81 -11.54 -15.65
CA GLY A 57 11.03 -12.28 -15.30
C GLY A 57 10.80 -13.62 -14.61
N CYS A 58 9.53 -13.98 -14.33
CA CYS A 58 9.16 -15.26 -13.73
C CYS A 58 8.75 -16.28 -14.80
N ASP A 59 8.84 -17.56 -14.46
CA ASP A 59 8.36 -18.65 -15.32
C ASP A 59 6.85 -18.84 -15.12
N HIS A 60 6.05 -18.39 -16.08
CA HIS A 60 4.59 -18.50 -16.06
C HIS A 60 4.10 -19.95 -15.86
N SER A 61 4.82 -20.95 -16.38
CA SER A 61 4.42 -22.35 -16.22
C SER A 61 4.54 -22.80 -14.76
N LYS A 62 5.59 -22.36 -14.07
CA LYS A 62 5.78 -22.65 -12.63
C LYS A 62 4.75 -21.93 -11.79
N ILE A 63 4.36 -20.71 -12.14
CA ILE A 63 3.30 -19.98 -11.44
C ILE A 63 1.99 -20.79 -11.50
N LEU A 64 1.59 -21.22 -12.70
CA LEU A 64 0.38 -22.03 -12.88
C LEU A 64 0.46 -23.38 -12.17
N GLU A 65 1.63 -24.03 -12.15
CA GLU A 65 1.88 -25.26 -11.38
C GLU A 65 1.72 -25.03 -9.87
N THR A 66 2.27 -23.94 -9.33
CA THR A 66 2.13 -23.57 -7.92
C THR A 66 0.66 -23.32 -7.55
N LEU A 67 -0.06 -22.53 -8.37
CA LEU A 67 -1.50 -22.30 -8.19
C LEU A 67 -2.29 -23.62 -8.21
N GLY A 68 -2.01 -24.47 -9.19
CA GLY A 68 -2.66 -25.79 -9.32
C GLY A 68 -2.37 -26.72 -8.14
N THR A 69 -1.13 -26.72 -7.63
CA THR A 69 -0.72 -27.51 -6.45
C THR A 69 -1.44 -27.03 -5.19
N ARG A 70 -1.67 -25.71 -5.08
CA ARG A 70 -2.44 -25.10 -3.99
C ARG A 70 -3.96 -25.30 -4.15
N GLY A 71 -4.42 -25.77 -5.30
CA GLY A 71 -5.84 -25.96 -5.61
C GLY A 71 -6.56 -24.67 -6.00
N ILE A 72 -5.83 -23.61 -6.35
CA ILE A 72 -6.40 -22.32 -6.77
C ILE A 72 -6.82 -22.42 -8.24
N PRO A 73 -8.11 -22.18 -8.58
CA PRO A 73 -8.57 -22.19 -9.97
C PRO A 73 -7.91 -21.07 -10.80
N THR A 74 -7.54 -21.37 -12.04
CA THR A 74 -6.86 -20.41 -12.91
C THR A 74 -7.78 -19.79 -13.98
N ASP A 75 -9.07 -20.14 -14.00
CA ASP A 75 -10.03 -19.65 -15.02
C ASP A 75 -10.19 -18.13 -15.00
N ASN A 76 -10.05 -17.52 -13.83
CA ASN A 76 -10.11 -16.06 -13.63
C ASN A 76 -8.72 -15.43 -13.42
N VAL A 77 -7.64 -16.16 -13.71
CA VAL A 77 -6.26 -15.68 -13.57
C VAL A 77 -5.68 -15.39 -14.95
N GLU A 78 -5.09 -14.22 -15.11
CA GLU A 78 -4.29 -13.87 -16.29
C GLU A 78 -2.88 -13.47 -15.84
N LEU A 79 -1.88 -14.15 -16.37
CA LEU A 79 -0.47 -13.79 -16.15
C LEU A 79 -0.09 -12.71 -17.17
N VAL A 80 0.45 -11.61 -16.68
CA VAL A 80 0.82 -10.45 -17.49
C VAL A 80 2.25 -10.02 -17.19
N ASP A 81 2.99 -9.61 -18.21
CA ASP A 81 4.36 -9.11 -18.01
C ASP A 81 4.40 -7.62 -18.27
N PHE A 82 4.91 -6.87 -17.28
CA PHE A 82 5.23 -5.46 -17.47
C PHE A 82 6.30 -5.35 -18.55
N GLU A 83 6.04 -4.56 -19.57
CA GLU A 83 7.00 -4.20 -20.61
C GLU A 83 7.23 -2.69 -20.56
N PRO A 84 8.40 -2.21 -20.09
CA PRO A 84 8.68 -0.79 -20.04
C PRO A 84 8.81 -0.22 -21.45
N ASP A 85 8.25 0.97 -21.68
CA ASP A 85 8.50 1.76 -22.90
C ASP A 85 9.92 2.37 -22.90
N THR A 86 10.66 2.27 -21.78
CA THR A 86 12.01 2.81 -21.60
C THR A 86 13.11 1.83 -22.00
N VAL A 87 14.17 2.36 -22.61
CA VAL A 87 15.37 1.59 -22.95
C VAL A 87 16.10 1.19 -21.68
N ILE A 88 16.16 -0.12 -21.40
CA ILE A 88 17.05 -0.66 -20.37
C ILE A 88 18.48 -0.52 -20.88
N ILE A 89 19.21 0.47 -20.35
CA ILE A 89 20.66 0.58 -20.58
C ILE A 89 21.31 -0.55 -19.80
N LYS A 90 22.01 -1.46 -20.50
CA LYS A 90 22.86 -2.49 -19.89
C LYS A 90 24.25 -1.89 -19.65
N GLU A 91 24.76 -2.01 -18.44
CA GLU A 91 26.16 -1.73 -18.11
C GLU A 91 26.89 -3.07 -17.97
N GLY A 92 27.46 -3.58 -19.07
CA GLY A 92 28.09 -4.90 -19.10
C GLY A 92 27.07 -6.05 -19.25
N ASP A 93 27.32 -7.17 -18.56
CA ASP A 93 26.43 -8.34 -18.52
C ASP A 93 25.28 -8.19 -17.50
N GLU A 94 25.30 -7.14 -16.68
CA GLU A 94 24.26 -6.86 -15.69
C GLU A 94 23.16 -5.98 -16.28
N GLU A 95 21.91 -6.45 -16.22
CA GLU A 95 20.76 -5.59 -16.43
C GLU A 95 20.69 -4.62 -15.25
N THR A 96 20.92 -3.33 -15.50
CA THR A 96 20.90 -2.30 -14.45
C THR A 96 19.48 -1.93 -14.00
N PHE A 97 18.52 -2.83 -14.25
CA PHE A 97 17.14 -2.76 -13.79
C PHE A 97 16.92 -3.92 -12.82
N MET A 98 16.65 -3.63 -11.55
CA MET A 98 16.24 -4.63 -10.56
C MET A 98 14.71 -4.67 -10.56
N PRO A 99 14.06 -5.59 -11.30
CA PRO A 99 12.63 -5.54 -11.57
C PRO A 99 11.73 -5.81 -10.34
N CYS A 100 12.22 -6.42 -9.26
CA CYS A 100 11.30 -7.04 -8.29
C CYS A 100 10.75 -6.09 -7.23
N ALA A 101 11.60 -5.41 -6.44
CA ALA A 101 11.13 -4.76 -5.21
C ALA A 101 10.21 -3.55 -5.47
N THR A 102 10.46 -2.78 -6.53
CA THR A 102 9.64 -1.60 -6.87
C THR A 102 8.36 -1.95 -7.61
N LEU A 103 8.36 -3.01 -8.42
CA LEU A 103 7.14 -3.48 -9.10
C LEU A 103 6.19 -4.21 -8.15
N ALA A 104 6.68 -4.70 -7.00
CA ALA A 104 5.90 -5.45 -6.01
C ALA A 104 4.72 -4.67 -5.38
N TRP A 105 4.66 -3.35 -5.60
CA TRP A 105 3.66 -2.45 -5.01
C TRP A 105 2.75 -1.83 -6.08
N PRO A 106 1.88 -2.63 -6.74
CA PRO A 106 1.02 -2.14 -7.80
C PRO A 106 -0.01 -1.15 -7.28
N ARG A 107 -0.29 -1.11 -5.97
CA ARG A 107 -1.04 0.00 -5.36
C ARG A 107 -0.41 1.33 -5.74
N ASP A 108 0.89 1.48 -5.62
CA ASP A 108 1.52 2.78 -5.77
C ASP A 108 1.73 3.21 -7.22
N TYR A 109 1.90 2.23 -8.12
CA TYR A 109 2.32 2.48 -9.50
C TYR A 109 1.36 1.97 -10.57
N GLY A 110 0.44 1.08 -10.23
CA GLY A 110 -0.60 0.60 -11.14
C GLY A 110 -1.59 1.70 -11.51
N ALA A 111 -2.40 1.43 -12.53
CA ALA A 111 -3.40 2.37 -13.05
C ALA A 111 -4.35 2.89 -11.95
N GLU A 112 -4.31 4.20 -11.71
CA GLU A 112 -5.32 4.93 -10.95
C GLU A 112 -6.46 5.30 -11.90
N VAL A 113 -7.57 4.55 -11.84
CA VAL A 113 -8.65 4.64 -12.83
C VAL A 113 -9.75 5.58 -12.35
N VAL A 114 -10.11 6.52 -13.24
CA VAL A 114 -11.24 7.44 -13.08
C VAL A 114 -12.29 7.15 -14.15
N MET A 115 -13.51 7.61 -13.91
CA MET A 115 -14.65 7.37 -14.80
C MET A 115 -15.44 8.64 -15.07
N ASN A 116 -15.90 8.84 -16.30
CA ASN A 116 -16.82 9.92 -16.64
C ASN A 116 -18.29 9.49 -16.48
N ASP A 117 -19.21 10.45 -16.64
CA ASP A 117 -20.67 10.21 -16.54
C ASP A 117 -21.21 9.23 -17.60
N GLU A 118 -20.51 9.10 -18.72
CA GLU A 118 -20.80 8.13 -19.78
C GLU A 118 -20.31 6.71 -19.45
N GLY A 119 -19.54 6.54 -18.37
CA GLY A 119 -18.99 5.26 -17.93
C GLY A 119 -17.68 4.85 -18.60
N GLU A 120 -17.08 5.75 -19.38
CA GLU A 120 -15.78 5.57 -20.01
C GLU A 120 -14.67 5.76 -18.96
N ARG A 121 -13.64 4.93 -19.05
CA ARG A 121 -12.52 4.91 -18.10
C ARG A 121 -11.33 5.71 -18.65
N ALA A 122 -10.62 6.39 -17.75
CA ALA A 122 -9.30 6.95 -18.01
C ALA A 122 -8.35 6.62 -16.87
N VAL A 123 -7.04 6.70 -17.12
CA VAL A 123 -6.00 6.54 -16.10
C VAL A 123 -5.35 7.88 -15.78
N ILE A 124 -5.11 8.17 -14.51
CA ILE A 124 -4.28 9.31 -14.12
C ILE A 124 -2.82 8.88 -14.10
N SER A 125 -1.98 9.59 -14.85
CA SER A 125 -0.52 9.40 -14.86
C SER A 125 0.13 10.46 -13.96
N PHE A 126 0.48 10.06 -12.74
CA PHE A 126 1.27 10.86 -11.80
C PHE A 126 2.78 10.72 -12.05
N ASN A 127 3.55 11.75 -11.70
CA ASN A 127 4.99 11.60 -11.55
C ASN A 127 5.30 10.69 -10.35
N LYS A 128 6.52 10.13 -10.32
CA LYS A 128 6.97 9.22 -9.26
C LYS A 128 8.33 9.66 -8.72
N CYS A 129 8.52 9.55 -7.40
CA CYS A 129 9.79 9.89 -6.76
C CYS A 129 10.35 8.77 -5.88
N MET A 130 9.94 7.52 -6.09
CA MET A 130 10.36 6.39 -5.25
C MET A 130 10.00 6.66 -3.77
N TRP A 131 8.75 7.02 -3.49
CA TRP A 131 8.25 7.38 -2.14
C TRP A 131 9.05 8.46 -1.39
N GLY A 132 9.88 9.23 -2.09
CA GLY A 132 10.74 10.26 -1.50
C GLY A 132 11.79 9.73 -0.50
N VAL A 133 11.94 8.41 -0.37
CA VAL A 133 12.81 7.80 0.64
C VAL A 133 14.29 8.10 0.35
N GLY A 134 15.07 8.35 1.40
CA GLY A 134 16.47 8.75 1.27
C GLY A 134 16.67 10.06 0.51
N GLY A 135 15.64 10.92 0.46
CA GLY A 135 15.66 12.16 -0.31
C GLY A 135 15.47 11.97 -1.82
N ALA A 136 14.90 10.84 -2.24
CA ALA A 136 14.60 10.58 -3.65
C ALA A 136 13.65 11.64 -4.23
N THR A 137 13.84 11.94 -5.52
CA THR A 137 13.02 12.91 -6.27
C THR A 137 12.59 12.30 -7.59
N VAL A 138 11.84 13.05 -8.40
CA VAL A 138 11.43 12.64 -9.76
C VAL A 138 12.59 12.32 -10.71
N TYR A 139 13.83 12.67 -10.35
CA TYR A 139 15.02 12.34 -11.12
C TYR A 139 15.69 11.02 -10.70
N HIS A 140 15.15 10.32 -9.69
CA HIS A 140 15.66 9.01 -9.30
C HIS A 140 15.30 7.96 -10.36
N ARG A 141 16.25 7.09 -10.70
CA ARG A 141 16.16 6.16 -11.83
C ARG A 141 14.97 5.21 -11.68
N GLU A 142 14.75 4.68 -10.48
CA GLU A 142 13.63 3.76 -10.21
C GLU A 142 12.28 4.44 -10.39
N GLY A 143 12.14 5.70 -9.96
CA GLY A 143 10.91 6.48 -10.14
C GLY A 143 10.55 6.68 -11.62
N ALA A 144 11.55 6.93 -12.47
CA ALA A 144 11.32 7.07 -13.91
C ALA A 144 10.82 5.76 -14.56
N VAL A 145 11.20 4.59 -14.05
CA VAL A 145 10.73 3.31 -14.59
C VAL A 145 9.31 3.00 -14.11
N THR A 146 9.00 3.26 -12.84
CA THR A 146 7.66 2.98 -12.29
C THR A 146 6.58 3.91 -12.84
N GLU A 147 6.93 5.07 -13.39
CA GLU A 147 5.99 5.98 -14.05
C GLU A 147 5.22 5.30 -15.18
N CYS A 148 5.86 4.39 -15.92
CA CYS A 148 5.25 3.71 -17.07
C CYS A 148 4.29 2.56 -16.67
N VAL A 149 4.38 2.06 -15.43
CA VAL A 149 3.58 0.92 -14.96
C VAL A 149 2.09 1.26 -14.98
N SER A 150 1.73 2.49 -14.63
CA SER A 150 0.33 2.95 -14.62
C SER A 150 -0.31 2.87 -16.01
N ARG A 151 0.40 3.35 -17.03
CA ARG A 151 -0.05 3.36 -18.42
C ARG A 151 -0.03 1.97 -19.03
N TRP A 152 0.98 1.15 -18.71
CA TRP A 152 1.00 -0.26 -19.09
C TRP A 152 -0.20 -1.00 -18.52
N HIS A 153 -0.46 -0.89 -17.21
CA HIS A 153 -1.59 -1.57 -16.56
C HIS A 153 -2.91 -1.12 -17.19
N ALA A 154 -3.09 0.19 -17.40
CA ALA A 154 -4.27 0.74 -18.08
C ALA A 154 -4.48 0.14 -19.47
N LYS A 155 -3.41 0.06 -20.29
CA LYS A 155 -3.45 -0.54 -21.63
C LYS A 155 -3.80 -2.04 -21.58
N THR A 156 -3.25 -2.78 -20.62
CA THR A 156 -3.55 -4.21 -20.39
C THR A 156 -5.04 -4.45 -20.15
N VAL A 157 -5.75 -3.50 -19.53
CA VAL A 157 -7.20 -3.56 -19.28
C VAL A 157 -8.04 -2.72 -20.26
N GLY A 158 -7.46 -2.33 -21.40
CA GLY A 158 -8.17 -1.66 -22.49
C GLY A 158 -8.53 -0.19 -22.22
N ILE A 159 -7.79 0.50 -21.35
CA ILE A 159 -7.94 1.94 -21.08
C ILE A 159 -6.87 2.70 -21.86
N GLU A 160 -7.29 3.49 -22.87
CA GLU A 160 -6.38 4.27 -23.71
C GLU A 160 -6.28 5.75 -23.29
N THR A 161 -7.29 6.28 -22.60
CA THR A 161 -7.32 7.69 -22.19
C THR A 161 -6.39 7.91 -21.00
N VAL A 162 -5.40 8.79 -21.16
CA VAL A 162 -4.44 9.17 -20.11
C VAL A 162 -4.62 10.62 -19.70
N LEU A 163 -4.82 10.86 -18.42
CA LEU A 163 -4.87 12.18 -17.80
C LEU A 163 -3.55 12.44 -17.08
N PHE A 164 -2.67 13.24 -17.68
CA PHE A 164 -1.37 13.55 -17.09
C PHE A 164 -1.49 14.60 -15.99
N THR A 165 -0.74 14.43 -14.90
CA THR A 165 -0.49 15.48 -13.90
C THR A 165 1.00 15.51 -13.53
N ARG A 166 1.48 16.67 -13.09
CA ARG A 166 2.85 16.84 -12.60
C ARG A 166 3.00 16.54 -11.11
N LEU A 167 1.89 16.35 -10.40
CA LEU A 167 1.92 15.92 -9.01
C LEU A 167 2.64 14.58 -8.91
N VAL A 168 3.47 14.47 -7.89
CA VAL A 168 4.08 13.23 -7.46
C VAL A 168 3.17 12.65 -6.38
N SER A 169 2.62 11.46 -6.61
CA SER A 169 1.74 10.84 -5.63
C SER A 169 1.62 9.34 -5.89
N GLU A 170 1.47 8.58 -4.81
CA GLU A 170 1.33 7.13 -4.80
C GLU A 170 -0.07 6.70 -4.32
N GLY A 171 -0.51 5.54 -4.78
CA GLY A 171 -1.86 5.03 -4.54
C GLY A 171 -2.21 4.82 -3.09
N GLY A 172 -1.26 4.34 -2.27
CA GLY A 172 -1.54 4.08 -0.86
C GLY A 172 -1.78 5.35 -0.04
N ASP A 173 -1.31 6.52 -0.50
CA ASP A 173 -1.58 7.80 0.18
C ASP A 173 -2.88 8.47 -0.29
N ARG A 174 -3.61 7.88 -1.24
CA ARG A 174 -4.84 8.44 -1.81
C ARG A 174 -6.06 7.56 -1.54
N GLU A 175 -6.94 8.04 -0.67
CA GLU A 175 -8.21 7.37 -0.37
C GLU A 175 -9.39 8.18 -0.91
N PHE A 176 -10.05 7.67 -1.94
CA PHE A 176 -11.21 8.31 -2.56
C PHE A 176 -12.52 7.78 -2.00
N ASN A 177 -13.42 8.68 -1.61
CA ASN A 177 -14.76 8.27 -1.15
C ASN A 177 -15.77 8.04 -2.30
N GLY A 178 -15.36 8.22 -3.57
CA GLY A 178 -16.25 8.13 -4.73
C GLY A 178 -17.27 9.27 -4.88
N ALA A 179 -17.25 10.25 -3.99
CA ALA A 179 -18.17 11.39 -3.95
C ALA A 179 -17.40 12.72 -3.87
N GLY A 180 -16.28 12.81 -4.59
CA GLY A 180 -15.49 14.04 -4.73
C GLY A 180 -14.62 14.42 -3.52
N VAL A 181 -14.44 13.51 -2.55
CA VAL A 181 -13.56 13.72 -1.40
C VAL A 181 -12.34 12.79 -1.48
N LEU A 182 -11.16 13.37 -1.31
CA LEU A 182 -9.89 12.66 -1.12
C LEU A 182 -9.47 12.76 0.34
N LEU A 183 -9.10 11.65 0.95
CA LEU A 183 -8.41 11.56 2.23
C LEU A 183 -6.94 11.23 1.96
N THR A 184 -6.03 12.02 2.53
CA THR A 184 -4.58 11.89 2.28
C THR A 184 -3.75 12.48 3.41
N THR A 185 -2.45 12.17 3.41
CA THR A 185 -1.50 12.68 4.40
C THR A 185 -0.83 13.96 3.89
N GLU A 186 -0.98 15.05 4.64
CA GLU A 186 -0.44 16.37 4.29
C GLU A 186 1.08 16.38 4.20
N GLU A 187 1.78 15.83 5.20
CA GLU A 187 3.24 15.79 5.16
C GLU A 187 3.74 14.99 3.96
N THR A 188 3.06 13.91 3.59
CA THR A 188 3.45 13.05 2.48
C THR A 188 3.27 13.78 1.17
N GLU A 189 2.05 14.17 0.82
CA GLU A 189 1.77 14.84 -0.44
C GLU A 189 2.54 16.15 -0.58
N LEU A 190 2.60 17.01 0.44
CA LEU A 190 3.17 18.35 0.28
C LEU A 190 4.64 18.43 0.68
N THR A 191 5.03 17.91 1.84
CA THR A 191 6.42 18.08 2.32
C THR A 191 7.36 17.11 1.63
N LYS A 192 6.94 15.84 1.50
CA LYS A 192 7.82 14.76 1.03
C LYS A 192 7.74 14.53 -0.48
N ARG A 193 6.62 14.83 -1.14
CA ARG A 193 6.43 14.61 -2.59
C ARG A 193 6.41 15.89 -3.41
N ASN A 194 5.68 16.90 -2.95
CA ASN A 194 5.37 18.10 -3.73
C ASN A 194 5.72 19.42 -3.01
N PRO A 195 6.96 19.61 -2.48
CA PRO A 195 7.32 20.81 -1.72
C PRO A 195 7.27 22.11 -2.52
N GLN A 196 7.16 22.02 -3.84
CA GLN A 196 7.00 23.13 -4.76
C GLN A 196 5.56 23.63 -4.93
N TYR A 197 4.56 22.91 -4.39
CA TYR A 197 3.15 23.24 -4.53
C TYR A 197 2.54 23.70 -3.19
N THR A 198 1.66 24.70 -3.22
CA THR A 198 0.77 24.97 -2.07
C THR A 198 -0.39 23.97 -2.02
N LYS A 199 -1.11 23.92 -0.89
CA LYS A 199 -2.36 23.14 -0.77
C LYS A 199 -3.35 23.49 -1.87
N GLU A 200 -3.55 24.78 -2.11
CA GLU A 200 -4.51 25.26 -3.09
C GLU A 200 -4.09 24.86 -4.51
N GLU A 201 -2.80 24.92 -4.83
CA GLU A 201 -2.29 24.47 -6.13
C GLU A 201 -2.45 22.96 -6.32
N PHE A 202 -2.19 22.18 -5.27
CA PHE A 202 -2.42 20.73 -5.27
C PHE A 202 -3.90 20.41 -5.49
N GLU A 203 -4.80 21.05 -4.74
CA GLU A 203 -6.24 20.90 -4.85
C GLU A 203 -6.75 21.24 -6.26
N GLN A 204 -6.29 22.35 -6.84
CA GLN A 204 -6.66 22.72 -8.21
C GLN A 204 -6.16 21.71 -9.25
N GLU A 205 -4.94 21.18 -9.07
CA GLU A 205 -4.38 20.21 -9.99
C GLU A 205 -5.08 18.84 -9.87
N MET A 206 -5.53 18.43 -8.68
CA MET A 206 -6.30 17.19 -8.46
C MET A 206 -7.75 17.27 -8.93
N LYS A 207 -8.36 18.46 -8.93
CA LYS A 207 -9.72 18.65 -9.42
C LYS A 207 -9.89 18.21 -10.87
N ARG A 208 -8.92 18.52 -11.73
CA ARG A 208 -9.01 18.25 -13.17
C ARG A 208 -8.98 16.75 -13.53
N PRO A 209 -8.04 15.92 -13.06
CA PRO A 209 -7.93 14.51 -13.44
C PRO A 209 -8.82 13.58 -12.60
N ALA A 210 -9.20 13.97 -11.38
CA ALA A 210 -9.90 13.09 -10.43
C ALA A 210 -11.26 13.63 -9.97
N GLY A 211 -11.67 14.83 -10.40
CA GLY A 211 -12.95 15.42 -10.01
C GLY A 211 -13.08 15.66 -8.51
N ILE A 212 -11.95 15.87 -7.81
CA ILE A 212 -11.92 16.12 -6.37
C ILE A 212 -12.34 17.55 -6.07
N GLU A 213 -13.31 17.68 -5.16
CA GLU A 213 -13.87 18.95 -4.69
C GLU A 213 -13.42 19.30 -3.27
N LYS A 214 -13.04 18.30 -2.47
CA LYS A 214 -12.51 18.48 -1.12
C LYS A 214 -11.38 17.50 -0.82
N ILE A 215 -10.31 17.99 -0.20
CA ILE A 215 -9.26 17.15 0.36
C ILE A 215 -9.30 17.23 1.88
N LEU A 216 -9.23 16.07 2.54
CA LEU A 216 -9.02 15.92 3.97
C LEU A 216 -7.52 15.71 4.20
N TRP A 217 -6.87 16.74 4.72
CA TRP A 217 -5.42 16.81 4.95
C TRP A 217 -5.10 16.34 6.36
N VAL A 218 -4.89 15.03 6.54
CA VAL A 218 -4.43 14.49 7.83
C VAL A 218 -2.96 14.92 8.03
N PRO A 219 -2.57 15.53 9.16
CA PRO A 219 -1.27 16.17 9.27
C PRO A 219 -0.06 15.25 9.08
N ARG A 220 -0.07 14.06 9.69
CA ARG A 220 1.07 13.13 9.75
C ARG A 220 0.63 11.67 9.58
N GLY A 221 1.46 10.85 8.95
CA GLY A 221 1.27 9.39 8.81
C GLY A 221 1.81 8.60 10.00
N THR A 222 1.78 7.28 9.98
CA THR A 222 2.34 6.46 11.08
C THR A 222 3.87 6.60 11.20
N TYR A 223 4.41 6.46 12.41
CA TYR A 223 5.82 6.60 12.74
C TYR A 223 6.68 5.47 12.17
N ASP A 224 6.18 4.25 12.24
CA ASP A 224 6.83 3.05 11.72
C ASP A 224 6.89 3.01 10.18
N ASP A 225 6.03 3.76 9.49
CA ASP A 225 6.05 3.93 8.03
C ASP A 225 6.85 5.15 7.54
N GLU A 226 7.51 5.92 8.43
CA GLU A 226 8.41 7.01 8.00
C GLU A 226 9.60 6.50 7.18
N ASP A 227 10.36 7.44 6.60
CA ASP A 227 11.54 7.13 5.78
C ASP A 227 12.45 6.08 6.44
N CYS A 228 12.55 4.93 5.78
CA CYS A 228 13.33 3.79 6.23
C CYS A 228 14.85 4.03 6.15
N CYS A 229 15.28 5.13 5.52
CA CYS A 229 16.68 5.54 5.45
C CYS A 229 17.12 6.40 6.65
N ASP A 230 16.18 6.82 7.49
CA ASP A 230 16.47 7.56 8.71
C ASP A 230 16.96 6.64 9.83
N GLY A 231 17.66 7.23 10.80
CA GLY A 231 18.40 6.54 11.87
C GLY A 231 17.56 5.58 12.73
N PRO A 232 18.21 4.95 13.73
CA PRO A 232 17.57 3.92 14.52
C PRO A 232 16.31 4.44 15.22
N VAL A 233 15.34 3.55 15.35
CA VAL A 233 14.05 3.75 16.00
C VAL A 233 13.97 2.94 17.29
N PRO A 234 13.03 3.24 18.20
CA PRO A 234 12.89 2.50 19.44
C PRO A 234 12.70 0.99 19.21
N GLY A 235 13.59 0.19 19.78
CA GLY A 235 13.55 -1.27 19.73
C GLY A 235 12.72 -1.88 20.86
N PRO A 236 12.80 -3.21 21.05
CA PRO A 236 12.05 -3.91 22.10
C PRO A 236 12.31 -3.40 23.52
N ASP A 237 13.45 -2.75 23.75
CA ASP A 237 13.86 -2.14 25.01
C ASP A 237 13.50 -0.64 25.12
N ASN A 238 12.78 -0.10 24.13
CA ASN A 238 12.44 1.32 23.93
C ASN A 238 13.65 2.25 23.71
N GLU A 239 14.85 1.71 23.59
CA GLU A 239 16.05 2.45 23.20
C GLU A 239 16.21 2.43 21.68
N PRO A 240 16.94 3.37 21.05
CA PRO A 240 17.11 3.44 19.60
C PRO A 240 18.03 2.31 19.08
N THR A 241 17.51 1.09 19.07
CA THR A 241 18.23 -0.17 18.80
C THR A 241 17.64 -0.96 17.62
N ALA A 242 16.51 -0.51 17.06
CA ALA A 242 15.89 -1.10 15.89
C ALA A 242 15.95 -0.16 14.68
N PHE A 243 15.54 -0.64 13.51
CA PHE A 243 15.42 0.11 12.27
C PHE A 243 14.04 -0.14 11.65
N LYS A 244 13.59 0.70 10.73
CA LYS A 244 12.35 0.44 9.99
C LYS A 244 12.65 -0.59 8.89
N ALA A 245 11.79 -1.59 8.69
CA ALA A 245 12.02 -2.62 7.68
C ALA A 245 11.87 -2.09 6.24
N GLY A 246 10.95 -1.16 6.06
CA GLY A 246 10.62 -0.52 4.79
C GLY A 246 9.39 0.32 5.03
N GLY A 247 8.94 1.05 4.03
CA GLY A 247 7.75 1.86 4.18
C GLY A 247 7.54 2.78 3.00
N ALA A 248 6.32 3.30 2.92
CA ALA A 248 5.92 4.19 1.87
C ALA A 248 6.09 5.67 2.26
N ASN A 249 6.76 5.92 3.39
CA ASN A 249 7.08 7.23 3.92
C ASN A 249 5.82 8.01 4.33
N CYS A 250 4.96 7.37 5.13
CA CYS A 250 3.71 7.85 5.72
C CYS A 250 2.48 7.81 4.80
N HIS A 251 2.11 6.63 4.28
CA HIS A 251 0.88 6.50 3.50
C HIS A 251 -0.41 6.47 4.36
N MET A 252 -1.47 7.06 3.80
CA MET A 252 -2.81 7.09 4.40
C MET A 252 -3.43 5.70 4.61
N ASP A 253 -3.19 4.73 3.72
CA ASP A 253 -3.74 3.38 3.82
C ASP A 253 -3.25 2.56 5.03
N GLU A 254 -2.16 3.00 5.67
CA GLU A 254 -1.68 2.49 6.97
C GLU A 254 -2.36 3.19 8.17
N MET A 255 -3.05 4.32 7.95
CA MET A 255 -3.74 5.08 9.01
C MET A 255 -5.26 4.94 8.99
N ALA A 256 -5.87 5.26 7.85
CA ALA A 256 -7.31 5.44 7.73
C ALA A 256 -7.79 5.27 6.30
N ARG A 257 -9.01 4.76 6.14
CA ARG A 257 -9.61 4.50 4.83
C ARG A 257 -11.11 4.75 4.83
N PHE A 258 -11.66 5.05 3.67
CA PHE A 258 -13.12 5.12 3.52
C PHE A 258 -13.72 3.70 3.45
N CYS A 259 -14.81 3.49 4.19
CA CYS A 259 -15.62 2.27 4.09
C CYS A 259 -16.87 2.47 3.22
N ASP A 260 -17.34 3.72 3.16
CA ASP A 260 -18.40 4.21 2.29
C ASP A 260 -18.20 5.73 2.08
N GLU A 261 -19.15 6.40 1.43
CA GLU A 261 -19.05 7.84 1.11
C GLU A 261 -18.86 8.75 2.35
N ASN A 262 -19.27 8.31 3.55
CA ASN A 262 -19.26 9.10 4.78
C ASN A 262 -18.64 8.42 6.02
N THR A 263 -18.23 7.15 5.92
CA THR A 263 -17.59 6.40 7.01
C THR A 263 -16.10 6.27 6.77
N ILE A 264 -15.30 6.67 7.75
CA ILE A 264 -13.84 6.52 7.77
C ILE A 264 -13.47 5.55 8.88
N VAL A 265 -12.75 4.48 8.57
CA VAL A 265 -12.08 3.67 9.59
C VAL A 265 -10.71 4.28 9.88
N LEU A 266 -10.34 4.44 11.14
CA LEU A 266 -9.08 5.08 11.57
C LEU A 266 -8.48 4.31 12.77
N GLY A 267 -7.18 4.03 12.70
CA GLY A 267 -6.44 3.33 13.75
C GLY A 267 -6.53 3.97 15.14
N PHE A 268 -6.48 3.14 16.18
CA PHE A 268 -6.57 3.53 17.58
C PHE A 268 -5.55 2.79 18.44
N ILE A 269 -4.90 3.55 19.32
CA ILE A 269 -3.99 3.04 20.35
C ILE A 269 -4.44 3.60 21.71
N SER A 270 -4.66 2.70 22.67
CA SER A 270 -5.00 3.03 24.04
C SER A 270 -3.80 3.58 24.83
N ASP A 271 -4.09 4.23 25.95
CA ASP A 271 -3.04 4.75 26.84
C ASP A 271 -2.17 3.62 27.43
N GLU A 272 -2.73 2.43 27.63
CA GLU A 272 -1.99 1.25 28.14
C GLU A 272 -0.99 0.74 27.10
N GLU A 273 -1.38 0.64 25.84
CA GLU A 273 -0.50 0.26 24.74
C GLU A 273 0.64 1.26 24.55
N ALA A 274 0.32 2.55 24.58
CA ALA A 274 1.30 3.63 24.46
C ALA A 274 2.30 3.67 25.62
N GLN A 275 2.01 3.03 26.76
CA GLN A 275 2.96 2.92 27.87
C GLN A 275 3.92 1.72 27.72
N ARG A 276 3.59 0.73 26.89
CA ARG A 276 4.42 -0.47 26.69
C ARG A 276 5.56 -0.23 25.72
N TYR A 277 5.28 0.43 24.60
CA TYR A 277 6.24 0.67 23.52
C TYR A 277 6.30 2.14 23.12
N GLU A 278 7.49 2.69 22.96
CA GLU A 278 7.69 4.07 22.53
C GLU A 278 7.16 4.30 21.10
N ILE A 279 7.28 3.30 20.21
CA ILE A 279 6.64 3.36 18.87
C ILE A 279 5.12 3.48 18.99
N ALA A 280 4.48 2.73 19.89
CA ALA A 280 3.04 2.83 20.11
C ALA A 280 2.64 4.21 20.65
N ARG A 281 3.46 4.80 21.53
CA ARG A 281 3.25 6.17 22.02
C ARG A 281 3.33 7.21 20.90
N LEU A 282 4.35 7.11 20.04
CA LEU A 282 4.54 8.00 18.90
C LEU A 282 3.37 7.86 17.90
N ASN A 283 2.96 6.64 17.59
CA ASN A 283 1.81 6.40 16.74
C ASN A 283 0.50 6.91 17.35
N LYS A 284 0.30 6.73 18.66
CA LYS A 284 -0.87 7.22 19.35
C LYS A 284 -1.04 8.72 19.17
N GLU A 285 0.03 9.49 19.34
CA GLU A 285 0.02 10.95 19.12
C GLU A 285 -0.50 11.31 17.73
N ARG A 286 -0.03 10.60 16.69
CA ARG A 286 -0.41 10.84 15.30
C ARG A 286 -1.85 10.38 15.01
N PHE A 287 -2.30 9.25 15.56
CA PHE A 287 -3.68 8.77 15.44
C PHE A 287 -4.70 9.66 16.18
N ASP A 288 -4.32 10.23 17.33
CA ASP A 288 -5.16 11.15 18.08
C ASP A 288 -5.25 12.51 17.36
N GLU A 289 -4.15 13.01 16.79
CA GLU A 289 -4.14 14.20 15.92
C GLU A 289 -5.04 14.01 14.68
N ALA A 290 -4.93 12.87 14.00
CA ALA A 290 -5.79 12.51 12.87
C ALA A 290 -7.28 12.47 13.27
N TYR A 291 -7.59 11.86 14.42
CA TYR A 291 -8.96 11.80 14.93
C TYR A 291 -9.51 13.19 15.26
N GLU A 292 -8.73 14.02 15.94
CA GLU A 292 -9.12 15.39 16.27
C GLU A 292 -9.36 16.26 15.04
N TYR A 293 -8.55 16.09 13.99
CA TYR A 293 -8.73 16.77 12.72
C TYR A 293 -10.00 16.30 12.02
N LEU A 294 -10.12 14.99 11.78
CA LEU A 294 -11.22 14.38 11.02
C LEU A 294 -12.58 14.57 11.70
N SER A 295 -12.64 14.55 13.04
CA SER A 295 -13.88 14.75 13.80
C SER A 295 -14.49 16.14 13.62
N LYS A 296 -13.70 17.10 13.13
CA LYS A 296 -14.16 18.47 12.83
C LYS A 296 -14.52 18.66 11.35
N GLN A 297 -14.33 17.62 10.52
CA GLN A 297 -14.60 17.68 9.09
C GLN A 297 -16.01 17.24 8.74
N THR A 298 -16.47 17.73 7.60
CA THR A 298 -17.75 17.36 6.98
C THR A 298 -17.55 16.91 5.54
N ASN A 299 -18.48 16.10 5.03
CA ASN A 299 -18.57 15.78 3.62
C ASN A 299 -19.07 16.99 2.80
N LEU A 300 -19.25 16.82 1.48
CA LEU A 300 -19.72 17.91 0.60
C LEU A 300 -21.15 18.37 0.90
N ASP A 301 -21.98 17.54 1.55
CA ASP A 301 -23.33 17.90 2.01
C ASP A 301 -23.32 18.65 3.36
N GLY A 302 -22.15 18.85 3.98
CA GLY A 302 -22.03 19.45 5.30
C GLY A 302 -22.34 18.50 6.47
N LYS A 303 -22.46 17.18 6.24
CA LYS A 303 -22.63 16.19 7.30
C LYS A 303 -21.27 15.80 7.90
N PRO A 304 -21.14 15.61 9.21
CA PRO A 304 -19.91 15.08 9.79
C PRO A 304 -19.63 13.66 9.31
N PHE A 305 -18.35 13.32 9.15
CA PHE A 305 -17.94 11.93 8.88
C PHE A 305 -18.21 11.04 10.09
N ASN A 306 -18.60 9.79 9.83
CA ASN A 306 -18.68 8.74 10.83
C ASN A 306 -17.30 8.10 10.99
N ILE A 307 -16.60 8.38 12.09
CA ILE A 307 -15.26 7.84 12.33
C ILE A 307 -15.37 6.58 13.18
N VAL A 308 -15.03 5.44 12.59
CA VAL A 308 -14.98 4.13 13.24
C VAL A 308 -13.54 3.85 13.66
N ARG A 309 -13.33 3.56 14.94
CA ARG A 309 -12.00 3.20 15.46
C ARG A 309 -11.73 1.71 15.26
N ILE A 310 -10.57 1.39 14.70
CA ILE A 310 -10.03 0.03 14.58
C ILE A 310 -8.75 -0.05 15.42
N PRO A 311 -8.43 -1.15 16.13
CA PRO A 311 -7.15 -1.27 16.83
C PRO A 311 -5.97 -1.10 15.87
N VAL A 312 -4.79 -0.80 16.41
CA VAL A 312 -3.51 -0.95 15.70
C VAL A 312 -2.85 -2.24 16.19
N PRO A 313 -2.16 -3.01 15.31
CA PRO A 313 -1.47 -4.24 15.71
C PRO A 313 -0.52 -4.04 16.91
N GLU A 314 -0.25 -5.10 17.68
CA GLU A 314 0.88 -5.07 18.61
C GLU A 314 2.18 -4.89 17.84
N VAL A 315 3.09 -4.07 18.36
CA VAL A 315 4.41 -3.84 17.76
C VAL A 315 5.18 -5.16 17.76
N GLN A 316 5.57 -5.63 16.57
CA GLN A 316 6.40 -6.82 16.41
C GLN A 316 7.73 -6.47 15.77
N TYR A 317 8.79 -7.04 16.35
CA TYR A 317 10.15 -6.85 15.88
C TYR A 317 10.66 -8.11 15.19
N TYR A 318 11.34 -7.90 14.08
CA TYR A 318 12.03 -8.90 13.29
C TYR A 318 13.53 -8.75 13.49
N THR A 319 14.26 -9.82 13.81
CA THR A 319 15.72 -9.78 13.93
C THR A 319 16.35 -10.81 13.00
N ALA A 320 17.36 -10.41 12.24
CA ALA A 320 18.15 -11.31 11.40
C ALA A 320 19.62 -10.87 11.26
N ASP A 321 20.51 -11.82 10.95
CA ASP A 321 21.94 -11.58 10.71
C ASP A 321 22.19 -11.26 9.23
N PHE A 322 22.40 -9.97 8.94
CA PHE A 322 22.62 -9.49 7.57
C PHE A 322 24.08 -9.51 7.11
N LYS A 323 25.04 -9.79 8.00
CA LYS A 323 26.48 -9.83 7.67
C LYS A 323 27.09 -11.24 7.75
N GLY A 324 26.33 -12.25 8.21
CA GLY A 324 26.74 -13.65 8.35
C GLY A 324 26.24 -14.62 7.26
N LYS A 325 25.86 -15.84 7.67
CA LYS A 325 25.56 -17.00 6.80
C LYS A 325 24.12 -17.04 6.26
N ASP A 326 23.24 -16.12 6.68
CA ASP A 326 21.87 -15.97 6.16
C ASP A 326 21.84 -15.10 4.88
N LYS A 327 22.80 -15.31 3.98
CA LYS A 327 22.81 -14.65 2.66
C LYS A 327 21.66 -15.10 1.74
N ASP A 328 20.91 -16.13 2.14
CA ASP A 328 19.71 -16.61 1.45
C ASP A 328 18.43 -15.88 1.86
N CYS A 329 18.50 -14.88 2.74
CA CYS A 329 17.41 -13.93 2.96
C CYS A 329 17.58 -12.78 1.96
N LEU A 330 16.93 -12.88 0.79
CA LEU A 330 17.00 -11.96 -0.36
C LEU A 330 16.47 -10.55 -0.03
N LEU A 331 17.18 -9.85 0.85
CA LEU A 331 16.85 -8.56 1.43
C LEU A 331 17.78 -7.44 0.92
N ALA A 332 18.31 -7.61 -0.30
CA ALA A 332 18.87 -6.49 -1.06
C ALA A 332 17.77 -5.59 -1.67
N GLY A 333 16.52 -6.08 -1.79
CA GLY A 333 15.42 -5.32 -2.39
C GLY A 333 14.55 -4.53 -1.41
N TYR A 334 14.09 -5.17 -0.33
CA TYR A 334 12.96 -4.67 0.47
C TYR A 334 13.39 -3.85 1.71
N VAL A 335 14.36 -4.33 2.50
CA VAL A 335 15.06 -3.56 3.57
C VAL A 335 16.39 -2.96 3.08
N GLY A 336 16.72 -3.16 1.80
CA GLY A 336 18.04 -2.87 1.25
C GLY A 336 18.48 -1.43 1.47
N ARG A 337 17.54 -0.47 1.33
CA ARG A 337 17.83 0.95 1.58
C ARG A 337 18.21 1.20 3.03
N THR A 338 17.50 0.62 3.99
CA THR A 338 17.83 0.72 5.42
C THR A 338 19.21 0.15 5.70
N LEU A 339 19.55 -1.00 5.11
CA LEU A 339 20.87 -1.61 5.24
C LEU A 339 22.00 -0.75 4.65
N GLU A 340 21.75 -0.12 3.50
CA GLU A 340 22.73 0.73 2.82
C GLU A 340 22.90 2.12 3.47
N THR A 341 21.95 2.52 4.32
CA THR A 341 21.90 3.85 4.93
C THR A 341 21.91 3.78 6.46
N ALA A 342 20.73 3.68 7.08
CA ALA A 342 20.53 3.76 8.51
C ALA A 342 21.33 2.71 9.30
N ALA A 343 21.40 1.48 8.77
CA ALA A 343 22.03 0.32 9.42
C ALA A 343 23.39 -0.06 8.81
N LYS A 344 23.99 0.78 7.95
CA LYS A 344 25.23 0.46 7.20
C LYS A 344 26.41 0.03 8.09
N ASP A 345 26.52 0.66 9.26
CA ASP A 345 27.63 0.47 10.20
C ASP A 345 27.31 -0.60 11.26
N THR A 346 26.11 -1.19 11.26
CA THR A 346 25.69 -2.21 12.23
C THR A 346 26.33 -3.56 11.92
N GLU A 347 26.94 -4.22 12.91
CA GLU A 347 27.50 -5.57 12.77
C GLU A 347 26.65 -6.61 13.51
N GLY A 348 26.49 -7.79 12.90
CA GLY A 348 25.71 -8.90 13.48
C GLY A 348 24.21 -8.77 13.25
N ASP A 349 23.44 -9.21 14.25
CA ASP A 349 21.98 -9.20 14.24
C ASP A 349 21.44 -7.77 14.17
N ILE A 350 20.54 -7.52 13.21
CA ILE A 350 19.85 -6.24 13.04
C ILE A 350 18.37 -6.45 13.34
N THR A 351 17.80 -5.59 14.18
CA THR A 351 16.39 -5.61 14.53
C THR A 351 15.62 -4.58 13.74
N PHE A 352 14.47 -4.98 13.20
CA PHE A 352 13.58 -4.15 12.40
C PHE A 352 12.19 -4.12 13.03
N VAL A 353 11.50 -2.98 12.87
CA VAL A 353 10.06 -2.85 13.07
C VAL A 353 9.39 -2.82 11.70
N ALA A 354 8.33 -3.61 11.53
CA ALA A 354 7.52 -3.65 10.31
C ALA A 354 6.36 -2.66 10.41
N SER A 355 6.00 -2.01 9.29
CA SER A 355 4.77 -1.22 9.19
C SER A 355 3.56 -2.16 9.21
N GLN A 356 2.85 -2.23 10.33
CA GLN A 356 1.68 -3.09 10.51
C GLN A 356 0.42 -2.27 10.71
N SER A 357 -0.61 -2.49 9.89
CA SER A 357 -1.90 -1.83 10.08
C SER A 357 -3.10 -2.68 9.66
N TYR A 358 -4.11 -2.74 10.50
CA TYR A 358 -5.39 -3.34 10.10
C TYR A 358 -6.18 -2.49 9.10
N THR A 359 -5.76 -1.26 8.77
CA THR A 359 -6.38 -0.46 7.69
C THR A 359 -5.87 -0.84 6.31
N ASN A 360 -4.73 -1.51 6.19
CA ASN A 360 -4.16 -1.91 4.90
C ASN A 360 -4.81 -3.22 4.38
N PHE A 361 -6.14 -3.19 4.21
CA PHE A 361 -6.99 -4.29 3.70
C PHE A 361 -7.36 -4.12 2.22
N ILE A 362 -7.88 -5.16 1.56
CA ILE A 362 -8.40 -5.06 0.18
C ILE A 362 -9.93 -5.04 0.24
N ILE A 363 -10.57 -4.05 -0.38
CA ILE A 363 -12.01 -4.11 -0.67
C ILE A 363 -12.18 -4.65 -2.10
N THR A 364 -12.96 -5.71 -2.27
CA THR A 364 -13.34 -6.19 -3.60
C THR A 364 -14.78 -6.65 -3.63
N ASN A 365 -15.39 -6.67 -4.81
CA ASN A 365 -16.76 -7.12 -5.12
C ASN A 365 -17.56 -7.68 -3.93
N LYS A 366 -17.35 -8.94 -3.54
CA LYS A 366 -18.07 -9.61 -2.45
C LYS A 366 -17.24 -9.86 -1.19
N LYS A 367 -16.00 -9.36 -1.13
CA LYS A 367 -15.05 -9.67 -0.04
C LYS A 367 -14.30 -8.44 0.47
N VAL A 368 -13.89 -8.51 1.72
CA VAL A 368 -12.84 -7.68 2.31
C VAL A 368 -11.76 -8.63 2.80
N ILE A 369 -10.55 -8.49 2.25
CA ILE A 369 -9.41 -9.28 2.69
C ILE A 369 -8.65 -8.42 3.69
N ALA A 370 -8.69 -8.81 4.96
CA ALA A 370 -8.11 -8.11 6.09
C ALA A 370 -6.75 -8.71 6.48
N GLN A 371 -5.95 -7.91 7.18
CA GLN A 371 -4.69 -8.36 7.74
C GLN A 371 -4.90 -8.99 9.12
N GLN A 372 -4.09 -9.98 9.41
CA GLN A 372 -3.91 -10.59 10.71
C GLN A 372 -2.42 -10.76 10.98
N TYR A 373 -2.05 -10.90 12.25
CA TYR A 373 -0.65 -11.01 12.63
C TYR A 373 -0.36 -12.10 13.64
N TRP A 374 -1.38 -12.68 14.28
CA TRP A 374 -1.18 -13.78 15.20
C TRP A 374 -0.79 -15.07 14.47
N SER A 375 0.18 -15.78 15.04
CA SER A 375 0.60 -17.13 14.69
C SER A 375 0.80 -17.93 15.99
N GLU A 376 0.84 -19.26 15.88
CA GLU A 376 1.01 -20.12 17.06
C GLU A 376 2.31 -19.76 17.81
N GLY A 377 2.19 -19.55 19.12
CA GLY A 377 3.31 -19.13 19.98
C GLY A 377 3.41 -17.62 20.21
N LEU A 378 2.63 -16.79 19.49
CA LEU A 378 2.51 -15.36 19.78
C LEU A 378 1.49 -15.07 20.91
N PRO A 379 1.64 -13.95 21.64
CA PRO A 379 0.74 -13.60 22.74
C PRO A 379 -0.74 -13.50 22.32
N ASP A 380 -1.65 -13.91 23.22
CA ASP A 380 -3.10 -13.85 22.99
C ASP A 380 -3.60 -12.43 22.71
N ALA A 381 -2.92 -11.40 23.21
CA ALA A 381 -3.24 -10.00 22.90
C ALA A 381 -3.23 -9.69 21.40
N ILE A 382 -2.33 -10.32 20.62
CA ILE A 382 -2.30 -10.16 19.16
C ILE A 382 -3.54 -10.81 18.53
N LYS A 383 -3.91 -12.01 19.00
CA LYS A 383 -5.10 -12.74 18.55
C LYS A 383 -6.39 -11.99 18.84
N GLU A 384 -6.47 -11.37 20.02
CA GLU A 384 -7.62 -10.56 20.43
C GLU A 384 -7.76 -9.32 19.55
N LYS A 385 -6.64 -8.64 19.23
CA LYS A 385 -6.63 -7.51 18.29
C LYS A 385 -7.02 -7.92 16.87
N ASP A 386 -6.50 -9.04 16.36
CA ASP A 386 -6.89 -9.58 15.06
C ASP A 386 -8.41 -9.78 15.01
N ALA A 387 -8.98 -10.41 16.05
CA ALA A 387 -10.42 -10.66 16.14
C ALA A 387 -11.25 -9.36 16.24
N GLU A 388 -10.76 -8.36 16.99
CA GLU A 388 -11.39 -7.05 17.07
C GLU A 388 -11.38 -6.31 15.73
N ALA A 389 -10.24 -6.30 15.03
CA ALA A 389 -10.11 -5.68 13.72
C ALA A 389 -11.09 -6.30 12.70
N LEU A 390 -11.16 -7.63 12.65
CA LEU A 390 -12.12 -8.35 11.80
C LEU A 390 -13.57 -8.00 12.13
N ARG A 391 -13.92 -7.88 13.42
CA ARG A 391 -15.26 -7.47 13.86
C ARG A 391 -15.60 -6.06 13.40
N VAL A 392 -14.66 -5.12 13.48
CA VAL A 392 -14.83 -3.74 13.01
C VAL A 392 -15.05 -3.73 11.50
N LEU A 393 -14.20 -4.40 10.74
CA LEU A 393 -14.33 -4.48 9.28
C LEU A 393 -15.65 -5.14 8.85
N HIS A 394 -16.07 -6.21 9.53
CA HIS A 394 -17.38 -6.82 9.27
C HIS A 394 -18.55 -5.86 9.49
N ALA A 395 -18.47 -5.00 10.52
CA ALA A 395 -19.48 -3.98 10.76
C ALA A 395 -19.47 -2.87 9.69
N CYS A 396 -18.29 -2.49 9.20
CA CYS A 396 -18.13 -1.51 8.13
C CYS A 396 -18.60 -2.03 6.76
N PHE A 397 -18.59 -3.34 6.52
CA PHE A 397 -18.88 -3.93 5.22
C PHE A 397 -19.95 -5.05 5.29
N PRO A 398 -21.21 -4.75 5.71
CA PRO A 398 -22.23 -5.76 6.01
C PRO A 398 -22.70 -6.61 4.80
N GLY A 399 -22.29 -6.26 3.58
CA GLY A 399 -22.60 -7.01 2.35
C GLY A 399 -21.40 -7.78 1.76
N ARG A 400 -20.27 -7.80 2.46
CA ARG A 400 -19.04 -8.47 2.03
C ARG A 400 -18.59 -9.47 3.10
N GLU A 401 -18.09 -10.61 2.65
CA GLU A 401 -17.41 -11.55 3.52
C GLU A 401 -16.04 -10.97 3.92
N VAL A 402 -15.73 -10.97 5.22
CA VAL A 402 -14.43 -10.48 5.72
C VAL A 402 -13.57 -11.68 6.07
N VAL A 403 -12.41 -11.80 5.42
CA VAL A 403 -11.45 -12.89 5.63
C VAL A 403 -10.12 -12.31 6.08
N GLY A 404 -9.55 -12.85 7.15
CA GLY A 404 -8.24 -12.47 7.63
C GLY A 404 -7.15 -13.36 7.04
N ILE A 405 -6.03 -12.75 6.64
CA ILE A 405 -4.82 -13.44 6.19
C ILE A 405 -3.67 -12.98 7.09
N ASN A 406 -2.83 -13.91 7.56
CA ASN A 406 -1.59 -13.51 8.24
C ASN A 406 -0.63 -12.91 7.20
N THR A 407 -0.36 -11.61 7.28
CA THR A 407 0.41 -10.87 6.28
C THR A 407 1.79 -10.44 6.76
N TYR A 408 2.21 -10.86 7.95
CA TYR A 408 3.42 -10.35 8.61
C TYR A 408 4.68 -10.45 7.72
N ALA A 409 4.79 -11.53 6.92
CA ALA A 409 5.89 -11.70 5.96
C ALA A 409 5.99 -10.53 4.96
N LEU A 410 4.84 -10.03 4.48
CA LEU A 410 4.77 -8.91 3.55
C LEU A 410 5.04 -7.58 4.25
N ASN A 411 4.55 -7.40 5.48
CA ASN A 411 4.79 -6.18 6.27
C ASN A 411 6.27 -5.98 6.61
N ILE A 412 7.04 -7.06 6.82
CA ILE A 412 8.51 -6.99 6.95
C ILE A 412 9.15 -6.37 5.70
N LEU A 413 8.51 -6.48 4.54
CA LEU A 413 9.02 -5.92 3.28
C LEU A 413 8.60 -4.47 3.02
N GLY A 414 7.82 -3.86 3.92
CA GLY A 414 7.50 -2.43 3.90
C GLY A 414 6.05 -2.06 3.54
N GLY A 415 5.10 -3.00 3.58
CA GLY A 415 3.68 -2.70 3.36
C GLY A 415 2.77 -3.91 3.51
N GLY A 416 1.46 -3.71 3.48
CA GLY A 416 0.47 -4.79 3.56
C GLY A 416 -0.15 -5.20 2.22
N ILE A 417 -1.27 -5.93 2.31
CA ILE A 417 -1.99 -6.47 1.15
C ILE A 417 -2.69 -5.40 0.30
N HIS A 418 -3.02 -4.24 0.87
CA HIS A 418 -3.53 -3.12 0.07
C HIS A 418 -2.43 -2.58 -0.85
N CYS A 419 -1.21 -2.41 -0.33
CA CYS A 419 -0.03 -1.99 -1.10
C CYS A 419 0.29 -2.96 -2.25
N PHE A 420 0.02 -4.23 -2.04
CA PHE A 420 0.25 -5.33 -2.99
C PHE A 420 -0.83 -5.46 -4.08
N SER A 421 -1.92 -4.70 -4.02
CA SER A 421 -3.05 -4.85 -4.95
C SER A 421 -3.42 -3.55 -5.63
N ARG A 422 -3.98 -3.64 -6.85
CA ARG A 422 -4.58 -2.50 -7.53
C ARG A 422 -5.83 -2.88 -8.32
N GLN A 423 -6.97 -2.38 -7.88
CA GLN A 423 -8.26 -2.59 -8.53
C GLN A 423 -8.42 -1.80 -9.82
N VAL A 424 -9.18 -2.36 -10.74
CA VAL A 424 -9.73 -1.69 -11.92
C VAL A 424 -11.26 -1.73 -11.81
N PRO A 425 -11.93 -0.57 -11.71
CA PRO A 425 -13.38 -0.53 -11.67
C PRO A 425 -13.96 -1.00 -13.02
N LYS A 426 -15.11 -1.66 -12.93
CA LYS A 426 -15.88 -2.10 -14.10
C LYS A 426 -16.44 -0.91 -14.83
N SER A 427 -16.22 -0.84 -16.15
CA SER A 427 -16.77 0.24 -16.98
C SER A 427 -18.30 0.25 -16.95
N LEU A 428 -18.87 1.45 -16.96
CA LEU A 428 -20.32 1.68 -17.05
C LEU A 428 -20.75 2.11 -18.47
N ALA A 429 -19.81 2.14 -19.42
CA ALA A 429 -20.07 2.48 -20.81
C ALA A 429 -21.02 1.46 -21.47
N LYS A 430 -21.89 1.94 -22.36
CA LYS A 430 -22.92 1.15 -23.03
C LYS A 430 -22.51 0.60 -24.39
#